data_AF-A0A926MTF8-F1
#
_entry.id   AF-A0A926MTF8-F1
#
_cell.length_a   1.000
_cell.length_b   1.000
_cell.length_c   1.000
_cell.angle_alpha   90.00
_cell.angle_beta   90.00
_cell.angle_gamma   90.00
#
_symmetry.space_group_name_H-M   'P 1'
#
loop_
_entity.id
_entity.type
_entity.pdbx_description
1 polymer ?
#
loop_
_entity_poly.entity_id
_entity_poly.type
_entity_poly.pdbx_seq_one_letter_code
_entity_poly.pdbx_strand_id
1 'polypeptide(L)'
;EDVALLAKVLIKKDHHDPATIYYSAENILEETKKGPAYEPKFIFYKSDYWEIIDKKSRESFEYFIKSFKNIEVFDTPSYFKDIHKYHQIIHETDLANNFAMYYKKYKSKLSKYMQTAIAKGNKYSAKEYAEAIDFKKRSYESYQEVFEDYHGVLSPSSPGVAPKGLKSTGTAEFNKVWSYLGTPCISLPLLEGENNLPLGVQLIGDRYDDHRFLGVANWLEKECNN
;
A
#
# COMPACT_ATOMS: atom_id res chain seq x y z
N GLU A 1 16.59 6.06 -4.55
CA GLU A 1 17.81 5.81 -3.73
C GLU A 1 17.73 6.37 -2.30
N ASP A 2 17.21 7.58 -2.09
CA ASP A 2 17.12 8.21 -0.76
C ASP A 2 16.35 7.37 0.28
N VAL A 3 15.26 6.72 -0.15
CA VAL A 3 14.49 5.79 0.70
C VAL A 3 15.37 4.64 1.20
N ALA A 4 16.28 4.12 0.38
CA ALA A 4 17.20 3.06 0.79
C ALA A 4 18.23 3.55 1.81
N LEU A 5 18.70 4.80 1.68
CA LEU A 5 19.59 5.41 2.67
C LEU A 5 18.90 5.55 4.03
N LEU A 6 17.62 5.98 4.05
CA LEU A 6 16.82 6.06 5.26
C LEU A 6 16.55 4.66 5.84
N ALA A 7 16.16 3.71 5.00
CA ALA A 7 15.90 2.33 5.41
C ALA A 7 17.12 1.68 6.06
N LYS A 8 18.33 1.89 5.52
CA LYS A 8 19.60 1.42 6.11
C LYS A 8 19.80 1.86 7.56
N VAL A 9 19.34 3.07 7.89
CA VAL A 9 19.50 3.64 9.24
C VAL A 9 18.36 3.24 10.17
N LEU A 10 17.13 3.22 9.66
CA LEU A 10 15.91 3.06 10.45
C LEU A 10 15.52 1.59 10.68
N ILE A 11 15.76 0.70 9.71
CA ILE A 11 15.38 -0.70 9.85
C ILE A 11 16.35 -1.40 10.80
N LYS A 12 15.88 -1.64 12.02
CA LYS A 12 16.59 -2.36 13.08
C LYS A 12 15.58 -3.13 13.93
N LYS A 13 16.02 -4.25 14.52
CA LYS A 13 15.26 -4.94 15.57
C LYS A 13 15.18 -4.04 16.81
N ASP A 14 13.98 -3.74 17.28
CA ASP A 14 13.77 -3.20 18.63
C ASP A 14 13.45 -4.36 19.57
N HIS A 15 14.26 -4.55 20.61
CA HIS A 15 14.07 -5.64 21.57
C HIS A 15 12.79 -5.52 22.40
N HIS A 16 12.19 -4.33 22.49
CA HIS A 16 10.94 -4.09 23.21
C HIS A 16 9.69 -4.17 22.32
N ASP A 17 9.87 -4.14 20.99
CA ASP A 17 8.77 -4.28 20.05
C ASP A 17 8.75 -5.70 19.44
N PRO A 18 7.83 -6.58 19.86
CA PRO A 18 7.73 -7.92 19.30
C PRO A 18 7.29 -7.94 17.83
N ALA A 19 6.74 -6.85 17.29
CA ALA A 19 6.38 -6.74 15.88
C ALA A 19 7.59 -6.52 14.96
N THR A 20 8.72 -6.03 15.49
CA THR A 20 9.96 -5.91 14.72
C THR A 20 10.66 -7.25 14.62
N ILE A 21 11.21 -7.56 13.44
CA ILE A 21 11.94 -8.79 13.16
C ILE A 21 13.45 -8.55 13.04
N TYR A 22 14.24 -9.63 13.07
CA TYR A 22 15.64 -9.56 12.67
C TYR A 22 15.73 -9.46 11.15
N TYR A 23 16.19 -8.31 10.67
CA TYR A 23 16.35 -8.03 9.26
C TYR A 23 17.59 -7.16 9.06
N SER A 24 18.51 -7.59 8.20
CA SER A 24 19.72 -6.81 7.91
C SER A 24 19.46 -5.84 6.77
N ALA A 25 19.63 -4.54 7.02
CA ALA A 25 19.54 -3.48 6.02
C ALA A 25 20.92 -2.93 5.61
N GLU A 26 22.02 -3.57 5.99
CA GLU A 26 23.39 -3.03 5.79
C GLU A 26 23.71 -2.73 4.32
N ASN A 27 23.33 -3.64 3.41
CA ASN A 27 23.62 -3.56 1.98
C ASN A 27 22.46 -2.99 1.16
N ILE A 28 21.38 -2.51 1.78
CA ILE A 28 20.15 -2.13 1.07
C ILE A 28 20.37 -1.03 0.04
N LEU A 29 21.29 -0.09 0.33
CA LEU A 29 21.65 0.96 -0.61
C LEU A 29 22.44 0.43 -1.82
N GLU A 30 23.33 -0.53 -1.60
CA GLU A 30 24.15 -1.13 -2.65
C GLU A 30 23.29 -1.94 -3.61
N GLU A 31 22.40 -2.80 -3.07
CA GLU A 31 21.46 -3.57 -3.88
C GLU A 31 20.44 -2.67 -4.61
N THR A 32 19.97 -1.60 -3.96
CA THR A 32 19.11 -0.60 -4.62
C THR A 32 19.78 0.01 -5.85
N LYS A 33 21.08 0.36 -5.74
CA LYS A 33 21.85 0.97 -6.84
C LYS A 33 22.16 -0.02 -7.95
N LYS A 34 22.45 -1.28 -7.58
CA LYS A 34 22.70 -2.37 -8.51
C LYS A 34 21.48 -2.69 -9.36
N GLY A 35 20.28 -2.59 -8.78
CA GLY A 35 19.03 -2.90 -9.46
C GLY A 35 18.85 -4.40 -9.72
N PRO A 36 17.75 -4.79 -10.40
CA PRO A 36 17.48 -6.19 -10.71
C PRO A 36 18.47 -6.74 -11.76
N ALA A 37 18.82 -8.02 -11.65
CA ALA A 37 19.78 -8.67 -12.55
C ALA A 37 19.25 -8.89 -13.98
N TYR A 38 17.94 -8.77 -14.16
CA TYR A 38 17.21 -8.94 -15.41
C TYR A 38 15.99 -8.01 -15.40
N GLU A 39 15.35 -7.85 -16.56
CA GLU A 39 14.16 -7.02 -16.68
C GLU A 39 13.03 -7.55 -15.76
N PRO A 40 12.57 -6.77 -14.77
CA PRO A 40 11.55 -7.22 -13.82
C PRO A 40 10.21 -7.40 -14.51
N LYS A 41 9.39 -8.32 -14.01
CA LYS A 41 8.00 -8.52 -14.45
C LYS A 41 7.04 -7.95 -13.44
N PHE A 42 5.95 -7.34 -13.90
CA PHE A 42 4.96 -6.74 -13.04
C PHE A 42 3.56 -7.24 -13.34
N ILE A 43 2.71 -7.28 -12.31
CA ILE A 43 1.26 -7.31 -12.48
C ILE A 43 0.71 -5.90 -12.31
N PHE A 44 -0.30 -5.54 -13.09
CA PHE A 44 -1.16 -4.39 -12.83
C PHE A 44 -2.60 -4.85 -12.57
N TYR A 45 -3.17 -4.44 -11.44
CA TYR A 45 -4.58 -4.73 -11.15
C TYR A 45 -5.51 -3.58 -11.52
N LYS A 46 -6.47 -3.87 -12.39
CA LYS A 46 -7.65 -3.02 -12.57
C LYS A 46 -8.71 -3.41 -11.54
N SER A 47 -8.63 -2.82 -10.35
CA SER A 47 -9.60 -3.09 -9.28
C SER A 47 -10.99 -2.53 -9.61
N ASP A 48 -12.00 -2.92 -8.83
CA ASP A 48 -13.36 -2.32 -8.92
C ASP A 48 -13.34 -0.79 -8.72
N TYR A 49 -12.26 -0.23 -8.17
CA TYR A 49 -12.04 1.22 -8.00
C TYR A 49 -11.41 1.90 -9.22
N TRP A 50 -11.12 1.16 -10.30
CA TRP A 50 -10.62 1.75 -11.55
C TRP A 50 -11.57 2.85 -12.07
N GLU A 51 -12.87 2.65 -11.88
CA GLU A 51 -13.89 3.58 -12.35
C GLU A 51 -13.94 4.91 -11.60
N ILE A 52 -13.39 4.98 -10.39
CA ILE A 52 -13.31 6.25 -9.64
C ILE A 52 -12.07 7.07 -9.99
N ILE A 53 -11.19 6.54 -10.84
CA ILE A 53 -10.02 7.30 -11.33
C ILE A 53 -10.51 8.36 -12.31
N ASP A 54 -10.05 9.60 -12.13
CA ASP A 54 -10.39 10.69 -13.05
C ASP A 54 -9.93 10.38 -14.48
N LYS A 55 -10.63 10.93 -15.47
CA LYS A 55 -10.45 10.54 -16.87
C LYS A 55 -9.00 10.71 -17.34
N LYS A 56 -8.37 11.85 -17.05
CA LYS A 56 -7.02 12.13 -17.53
C LYS A 56 -5.99 11.25 -16.81
N SER A 57 -6.14 11.06 -15.51
CA SER A 57 -5.28 10.12 -14.76
C SER A 57 -5.41 8.69 -15.29
N ARG A 58 -6.63 8.26 -15.64
CA ARG A 58 -6.88 6.93 -16.24
C ARG A 58 -6.17 6.79 -17.59
N GLU A 59 -6.26 7.80 -18.45
CA GLU A 59 -5.54 7.85 -19.74
C GLU A 59 -4.02 7.76 -19.53
N SER A 60 -3.46 8.47 -18.54
CA SER A 60 -2.04 8.40 -18.20
C SER A 60 -1.62 7.01 -17.73
N PHE A 61 -2.41 6.33 -16.88
CA PHE A 61 -2.11 4.96 -16.48
C PHE A 61 -2.25 3.97 -17.64
N GLU A 62 -3.26 4.13 -18.50
CA GLU A 62 -3.42 3.25 -19.67
C GLU A 62 -2.27 3.39 -20.67
N TYR A 63 -1.76 4.61 -20.86
CA TYR A 63 -0.56 4.84 -21.64
C TYR A 63 0.65 4.18 -21.00
N PHE A 64 0.86 4.39 -19.70
CA PHE A 64 1.95 3.77 -18.94
C PHE A 64 1.94 2.24 -19.08
N ILE A 65 0.80 1.58 -18.83
CA ILE A 65 0.68 0.12 -18.96
C ILE A 65 1.06 -0.35 -20.38
N LYS A 66 0.65 0.37 -21.42
CA LYS A 66 0.93 0.01 -22.83
C LYS A 66 2.38 0.24 -23.24
N SER A 67 3.09 1.16 -22.59
CA SER A 67 4.49 1.48 -22.90
C SER A 67 5.47 0.41 -22.40
N PHE A 68 5.05 -0.46 -21.49
CA PHE A 68 5.88 -1.53 -20.92
C PHE A 68 5.43 -2.90 -21.43
N LYS A 69 6.37 -3.73 -21.91
CA LYS A 69 6.09 -5.10 -22.38
C LYS A 69 6.05 -6.13 -21.25
N ASN A 70 6.62 -5.77 -20.10
CA ASN A 70 6.80 -6.58 -18.91
C ASN A 70 5.72 -6.31 -17.83
N ILE A 71 4.63 -5.62 -18.18
CA ILE A 71 3.45 -5.45 -17.33
C ILE A 71 2.32 -6.34 -17.85
N GLU A 72 1.83 -7.24 -17.01
CA GLU A 72 0.65 -8.06 -17.28
C GLU A 72 -0.56 -7.54 -16.49
N VAL A 73 -1.70 -7.41 -17.16
CA VAL A 73 -2.92 -6.86 -16.54
C VAL A 73 -3.85 -7.99 -16.12
N PHE A 74 -4.24 -7.98 -14.84
CA PHE A 74 -5.17 -8.94 -14.27
C PHE A 74 -6.32 -8.26 -13.54
N ASP A 75 -7.41 -9.00 -13.36
CA ASP A 75 -8.44 -8.65 -12.38
C ASP A 75 -7.92 -8.97 -10.97
N THR A 76 -8.40 -8.23 -9.97
CA THR A 76 -8.05 -8.53 -8.57
C THR A 76 -8.60 -9.89 -8.14
N PRO A 77 -7.88 -10.65 -7.28
CA PRO A 77 -8.43 -11.86 -6.68
C PRO A 77 -9.78 -11.61 -6.01
N SER A 78 -10.72 -12.55 -6.14
CA SER A 78 -12.11 -12.35 -5.67
C SER A 78 -12.20 -12.00 -4.18
N TYR A 79 -11.31 -12.54 -3.35
CA TYR A 79 -11.25 -12.30 -1.91
C TYR A 79 -10.82 -10.87 -1.54
N PHE A 80 -10.28 -10.07 -2.48
CA PHE A 80 -9.95 -8.66 -2.23
C PHE A 80 -11.18 -7.85 -1.84
N LYS A 81 -12.37 -8.24 -2.31
CA LYS A 81 -13.64 -7.57 -1.97
C LYS A 81 -13.92 -7.61 -0.46
N ASP A 82 -13.54 -8.71 0.20
CA ASP A 82 -13.73 -8.88 1.63
C ASP A 82 -12.65 -8.16 2.47
N ILE A 83 -11.48 -7.88 1.88
CA ILE A 83 -10.38 -7.19 2.58
C ILE A 83 -10.84 -5.83 3.11
N HIS A 84 -11.63 -5.06 2.36
CA HIS A 84 -12.11 -3.74 2.81
C HIS A 84 -12.94 -3.83 4.09
N LYS A 85 -13.82 -4.84 4.18
CA LYS A 85 -14.65 -5.11 5.36
C LYS A 85 -13.77 -5.51 6.54
N TYR A 86 -12.90 -6.49 6.36
CA TYR A 86 -12.07 -7.00 7.45
C TYR A 86 -11.01 -6.00 7.92
N HIS A 87 -10.44 -5.22 7.01
CA HIS A 87 -9.59 -4.08 7.34
C HIS A 87 -10.35 -3.07 8.23
N GLN A 88 -11.59 -2.73 7.88
CA GLN A 88 -12.39 -1.79 8.68
C GLN A 88 -12.67 -2.31 10.09
N ILE A 89 -12.98 -3.60 10.25
CA ILE A 89 -13.20 -4.22 11.56
C ILE A 89 -11.94 -4.08 12.43
N ILE A 90 -10.77 -4.45 11.90
CA ILE A 90 -9.50 -4.32 12.64
C ILE A 90 -9.23 -2.86 12.97
N HIS A 91 -9.27 -1.97 11.97
CA HIS A 91 -8.96 -0.56 12.13
C HIS A 91 -9.83 0.11 13.21
N GLU A 92 -11.16 -0.07 13.14
CA GLU A 92 -12.08 0.57 14.07
C GLU A 92 -11.99 -0.05 15.48
N THR A 93 -11.77 -1.37 15.59
CA THR A 93 -11.57 -2.06 16.88
C THR A 93 -10.29 -1.60 17.57
N ASP A 94 -9.17 -1.57 16.84
CA ASP A 94 -7.88 -1.12 17.36
C ASP A 94 -7.92 0.37 17.71
N LEU A 95 -8.60 1.20 16.91
CA LEU A 95 -8.83 2.61 17.22
C LEU A 95 -9.62 2.77 18.52
N ALA A 96 -10.69 1.98 18.70
CA ALA A 96 -11.51 2.03 19.91
C ALA A 96 -10.71 1.65 21.16
N ASN A 97 -9.87 0.61 21.08
CA ASN A 97 -9.02 0.18 22.18
C ASN A 97 -7.95 1.24 22.52
N ASN A 98 -7.16 1.67 21.52
CA ASN A 98 -6.04 2.60 21.73
C ASN A 98 -6.48 4.00 22.17
N PHE A 99 -7.64 4.47 21.69
CA PHE A 99 -8.16 5.80 22.02
C PHE A 99 -9.27 5.79 23.09
N ALA A 100 -9.49 4.66 23.79
CA ALA A 100 -10.57 4.50 24.76
C ALA A 100 -10.59 5.62 25.83
N MET A 101 -9.42 5.98 26.37
CA MET A 101 -9.30 7.05 27.37
C MET A 101 -9.71 8.41 26.81
N TYR A 102 -9.23 8.77 25.62
CA TYR A 102 -9.56 10.04 24.96
C TYR A 102 -11.03 10.10 24.60
N TYR A 103 -11.59 8.99 24.10
CA TYR A 103 -13.02 8.92 23.80
C TYR A 103 -13.87 9.09 25.05
N LYS A 104 -13.47 8.49 26.18
CA LYS A 104 -14.21 8.62 27.44
C LYS A 104 -14.14 10.02 28.05
N LYS A 105 -12.96 10.65 28.06
CA LYS A 105 -12.73 11.93 28.75
C LYS A 105 -12.88 13.17 27.86
N TYR A 106 -12.59 13.07 26.57
CA TYR A 106 -12.42 14.19 25.66
C TYR A 106 -13.13 13.98 24.32
N LYS A 107 -14.25 13.23 24.29
CA LYS A 107 -14.99 12.88 23.07
C LYS A 107 -15.22 14.06 22.13
N SER A 108 -15.66 15.20 22.66
CA SER A 108 -15.99 16.41 21.87
C SER A 108 -14.77 17.07 21.22
N LYS A 109 -13.55 16.73 21.65
CA LYS A 109 -12.29 17.18 21.04
C LYS A 109 -11.81 16.25 19.91
N LEU A 110 -12.39 15.06 19.79
CA LEU A 110 -12.11 14.14 18.68
C LEU A 110 -12.91 14.54 17.44
N SER A 111 -12.36 14.28 16.26
CA SER A 111 -13.07 14.49 15.00
C SER A 111 -14.35 13.64 14.94
N LYS A 112 -15.36 14.08 14.18
CA LYS A 112 -16.61 13.31 14.00
C LYS A 112 -16.35 11.91 13.44
N TYR A 113 -15.35 11.79 12.55
CA TYR A 113 -14.90 10.52 12.01
C TYR A 113 -14.42 9.59 13.13
N MET A 114 -13.46 10.03 13.95
CA MET A 114 -12.94 9.22 15.06
C MET A 114 -14.03 8.86 16.05
N GLN A 115 -14.94 9.80 16.36
CA GLN A 115 -16.05 9.52 17.27
C GLN A 115 -16.95 8.38 16.76
N THR A 116 -17.17 8.33 15.44
CA THR A 116 -17.99 7.32 14.78
C THR A 116 -17.26 5.99 14.68
N ALA A 117 -16.00 6.01 14.24
CA ALA A 117 -15.14 4.83 14.11
C ALA A 117 -14.96 4.13 15.46
N ILE A 118 -14.66 4.87 16.53
CA ILE A 118 -14.54 4.31 17.89
C ILE A 118 -15.88 3.74 18.38
N ALA A 119 -17.00 4.41 18.11
CA ALA A 119 -18.32 3.90 18.51
C ALA A 119 -18.69 2.59 17.80
N LYS A 120 -18.26 2.40 16.55
CA LYS A 120 -18.41 1.14 15.82
C LYS A 120 -17.44 0.08 16.31
N GLY A 121 -16.18 0.44 16.52
CA GLY A 121 -15.14 -0.42 17.10
C GLY A 121 -15.58 -1.10 18.39
N ASN A 122 -16.21 -0.33 19.29
CA ASN A 122 -16.76 -0.85 20.55
C ASN A 122 -17.96 -1.83 20.39
N LYS A 123 -18.52 -1.95 19.19
CA LYS A 123 -19.64 -2.86 18.90
C LYS A 123 -19.20 -4.15 18.23
N TYR A 124 -18.03 -4.19 17.62
CA TYR A 124 -17.51 -5.42 17.03
C TYR A 124 -17.24 -6.44 18.14
N SER A 125 -17.70 -7.66 17.91
CA SER A 125 -17.46 -8.79 18.79
C SER A 125 -16.01 -9.29 18.68
N ALA A 126 -15.54 -9.96 19.72
CA ALA A 126 -14.24 -10.63 19.69
C ALA A 126 -14.15 -11.67 18.55
N LYS A 127 -15.28 -12.31 18.20
CA LYS A 127 -15.37 -13.25 17.08
C LYS A 127 -15.13 -12.56 15.74
N GLU A 128 -15.81 -11.44 15.48
CA GLU A 128 -15.63 -10.68 14.23
C GLU A 128 -14.18 -10.20 14.07
N TYR A 129 -13.56 -9.74 15.16
CA TYR A 129 -12.15 -9.35 15.15
C TYR A 129 -11.23 -10.55 14.87
N ALA A 130 -11.42 -11.68 15.56
CA ALA A 130 -10.63 -12.89 15.33
C ALA A 130 -10.75 -13.39 13.88
N GLU A 131 -11.97 -13.41 13.32
CA GLU A 131 -12.21 -13.75 11.91
C GLU A 131 -11.48 -12.79 10.96
N ALA A 132 -11.43 -11.50 11.28
CA ALA A 132 -10.72 -10.50 10.49
C ALA A 132 -9.19 -10.72 10.52
N ILE A 133 -8.62 -11.12 11.66
CA ILE A 133 -7.20 -11.42 11.79
C ILE A 133 -6.85 -12.73 11.06
N ASP A 134 -7.67 -13.76 11.20
CA ASP A 134 -7.46 -15.05 10.50
C ASP A 134 -7.59 -14.87 8.98
N PHE A 135 -8.53 -14.03 8.52
CA PHE A 135 -8.65 -13.69 7.11
C PHE A 135 -7.42 -12.94 6.59
N LYS A 136 -6.84 -12.03 7.38
CA LYS A 136 -5.60 -11.31 7.01
C LYS A 136 -4.46 -12.28 6.75
N LYS A 137 -4.27 -13.25 7.64
CA LYS A 137 -3.24 -14.27 7.52
C LYS A 137 -3.42 -15.08 6.23
N ARG A 138 -4.60 -15.69 6.04
CA ARG A 138 -4.92 -16.50 4.86
C ARG A 138 -4.85 -15.72 3.55
N SER A 139 -5.27 -14.46 3.56
CA SER A 139 -5.21 -13.60 2.37
C SER A 139 -3.78 -13.40 1.89
N TYR A 140 -2.84 -13.12 2.80
CA TYR A 140 -1.44 -13.01 2.41
C TYR A 140 -0.82 -14.36 2.05
N GLU A 141 -1.15 -15.43 2.78
CA GLU A 141 -0.67 -16.77 2.47
C GLU A 141 -1.03 -17.20 1.03
N SER A 142 -2.24 -16.84 0.58
CA SER A 142 -2.68 -17.04 -0.80
C SER A 142 -2.08 -16.06 -1.80
N TYR A 143 -1.67 -14.87 -1.36
CA TYR A 143 -1.21 -13.81 -2.27
C TYR A 143 0.29 -13.88 -2.54
N GLN A 144 1.09 -14.35 -1.58
CA GLN A 144 2.56 -14.33 -1.64
C GLN A 144 3.12 -15.08 -2.87
N GLU A 145 2.41 -16.10 -3.38
CA GLU A 145 2.80 -16.85 -4.59
C GLU A 145 2.95 -15.93 -5.82
N VAL A 146 2.23 -14.82 -5.88
CA VAL A 146 2.39 -13.82 -6.95
C VAL A 146 3.83 -13.28 -7.03
N PHE A 147 4.52 -13.17 -5.90
CA PHE A 147 5.89 -12.65 -5.86
C PHE A 147 6.96 -13.68 -6.23
N GLU A 148 6.57 -14.93 -6.51
CA GLU A 148 7.46 -15.95 -7.08
C GLU A 148 7.66 -15.73 -8.58
N ASP A 149 6.60 -15.33 -9.29
CA ASP A 149 6.63 -15.11 -10.75
C ASP A 149 6.84 -13.63 -11.14
N TYR A 150 6.46 -12.71 -10.26
CA TYR A 150 6.49 -11.27 -10.50
C TYR A 150 7.34 -10.52 -9.47
N HIS A 151 7.98 -9.44 -9.92
CA HIS A 151 8.91 -8.63 -9.14
C HIS A 151 8.22 -7.47 -8.42
N GLY A 152 6.94 -7.27 -8.71
CA GLY A 152 6.09 -6.35 -7.98
C GLY A 152 4.72 -6.22 -8.62
N VAL A 153 3.83 -5.62 -7.86
CA VAL A 153 2.48 -5.28 -8.30
C VAL A 153 2.41 -3.76 -8.44
N LEU A 154 1.82 -3.32 -9.54
CA LEU A 154 1.62 -1.93 -9.87
C LEU A 154 0.15 -1.57 -9.67
N SER A 155 -0.07 -0.43 -9.03
CA SER A 155 -1.38 0.12 -8.74
C SER A 155 -1.31 1.65 -8.79
N PRO A 156 -2.41 2.36 -9.06
CA PRO A 156 -2.49 3.78 -8.76
C PRO A 156 -2.19 4.06 -7.27
N SER A 157 -1.46 5.13 -6.97
CA SER A 157 -1.29 5.59 -5.57
C SER A 157 -2.54 6.29 -5.02
N SER A 158 -3.35 6.87 -5.92
CA SER A 158 -4.54 7.65 -5.64
C SER A 158 -5.52 7.54 -6.83
N PRO A 159 -6.81 7.90 -6.67
CA PRO A 159 -7.75 7.99 -7.80
C PRO A 159 -7.43 9.12 -8.79
N GLY A 160 -6.39 9.92 -8.53
CA GLY A 160 -6.10 11.08 -9.34
C GLY A 160 -5.17 12.06 -8.64
N VAL A 161 -5.02 13.23 -9.26
CA VAL A 161 -4.24 14.34 -8.72
C VAL A 161 -4.82 14.85 -7.40
N ALA A 162 -3.99 15.56 -6.63
CA ALA A 162 -4.42 16.13 -5.35
C ALA A 162 -5.71 16.98 -5.51
N PRO A 163 -6.76 16.72 -4.70
CA PRO A 163 -8.00 17.48 -4.79
C PRO A 163 -7.79 18.94 -4.39
N LYS A 164 -8.57 19.86 -4.97
CA LYS A 164 -8.51 21.27 -4.60
C LYS A 164 -9.08 21.51 -3.19
N GLY A 165 -8.31 22.20 -2.36
CA GLY A 165 -8.70 22.62 -1.01
C GLY A 165 -8.44 21.57 0.08
N LEU A 166 -8.99 21.80 1.27
CA LEU A 166 -8.71 21.00 2.50
C LEU A 166 -9.90 20.16 2.98
N LYS A 167 -10.95 20.02 2.16
CA LYS A 167 -12.21 19.35 2.57
C LYS A 167 -12.09 17.83 2.65
N SER A 168 -11.15 17.25 1.90
CA SER A 168 -10.92 15.81 1.83
C SER A 168 -9.44 15.56 1.57
N THR A 169 -8.92 14.49 2.16
CA THR A 169 -7.55 14.00 1.90
C THR A 169 -7.49 13.06 0.69
N GLY A 170 -8.59 12.91 -0.04
CA GLY A 170 -8.76 11.86 -1.06
C GLY A 170 -9.21 10.53 -0.44
N THR A 171 -9.37 9.52 -1.29
CA THR A 171 -9.70 8.17 -0.84
C THR A 171 -8.47 7.25 -0.79
N ALA A 172 -8.49 6.28 0.12
CA ALA A 172 -7.41 5.33 0.34
C ALA A 172 -7.67 3.95 -0.28
N GLU A 173 -8.67 3.79 -1.16
CA GLU A 173 -9.07 2.45 -1.65
C GLU A 173 -7.93 1.68 -2.32
N PHE A 174 -7.04 2.35 -3.04
CA PHE A 174 -5.85 1.72 -3.66
C PHE A 174 -4.76 1.32 -2.66
N ASN A 175 -4.87 1.71 -1.39
CA ASN A 175 -3.84 1.49 -0.36
C ASN A 175 -4.28 0.48 0.72
N LYS A 176 -5.59 0.30 0.91
CA LYS A 176 -6.14 -0.52 1.99
C LYS A 176 -5.73 -1.98 1.89
N VAL A 177 -5.77 -2.54 0.67
CA VAL A 177 -5.40 -3.95 0.44
C VAL A 177 -3.97 -4.20 0.88
N TRP A 178 -3.03 -3.37 0.43
CA TRP A 178 -1.61 -3.55 0.72
C TRP A 178 -1.26 -3.31 2.19
N SER A 179 -1.92 -2.33 2.82
CA SER A 179 -1.82 -2.11 4.27
C SER A 179 -2.34 -3.32 5.06
N TYR A 180 -3.47 -3.90 4.62
CA TYR A 180 -4.04 -5.09 5.23
C TYR A 180 -3.14 -6.30 5.05
N LEU A 181 -2.59 -6.49 3.84
CA LEU A 181 -1.63 -7.54 3.52
C LEU A 181 -0.23 -7.26 4.06
N GLY A 182 0.06 -6.11 4.67
CA GLY A 182 1.35 -5.81 5.29
C GLY A 182 2.55 -5.85 4.33
N THR A 183 2.32 -5.64 3.03
CA THR A 183 3.34 -5.63 1.99
C THR A 183 4.04 -4.26 1.92
N PRO A 184 5.33 -4.19 1.58
CA PRO A 184 6.01 -2.92 1.33
C PRO A 184 5.43 -2.24 0.09
N CYS A 185 5.22 -0.93 0.18
CA CYS A 185 4.72 -0.09 -0.91
C CYS A 185 5.55 1.18 -1.05
N ILE A 186 5.78 1.62 -2.29
CA ILE A 186 6.43 2.89 -2.61
C ILE A 186 5.66 3.58 -3.73
N SER A 187 5.38 4.87 -3.56
CA SER A 187 4.75 5.70 -4.60
C SER A 187 5.84 6.42 -5.38
N LEU A 188 5.92 6.15 -6.68
CA LEU A 188 6.86 6.78 -7.60
C LEU A 188 6.13 7.82 -8.45
N PRO A 189 6.58 9.08 -8.53
CA PRO A 189 5.92 10.15 -9.28
C PRO A 189 6.21 10.04 -10.78
N LEU A 190 5.75 8.97 -11.42
CA LEU A 190 6.12 8.61 -12.80
C LEU A 190 5.18 9.21 -13.86
N LEU A 191 4.03 9.76 -13.46
CA LEU A 191 2.99 10.20 -14.36
C LEU A 191 2.55 11.64 -14.07
N GLU A 192 1.86 12.24 -15.03
CA GLU A 192 1.18 13.52 -14.87
C GLU A 192 -0.33 13.37 -15.13
N GLY A 193 -1.13 14.04 -14.30
CA GLY A 193 -2.58 14.09 -14.46
C GLY A 193 -3.07 15.46 -14.97
N GLU A 194 -4.25 15.88 -14.51
CA GLU A 194 -4.79 17.21 -14.84
C GLU A 194 -3.88 18.34 -14.36
N ASN A 195 -3.78 19.39 -15.18
CA ASN A 195 -2.94 20.58 -14.92
C ASN A 195 -1.46 20.28 -14.66
N ASN A 196 -0.93 19.20 -15.25
CA ASN A 196 0.46 18.74 -15.10
C ASN A 196 0.84 18.49 -13.63
N LEU A 197 -0.15 18.10 -12.81
CA LEU A 197 0.10 17.71 -11.44
C LEU A 197 0.65 16.28 -11.39
N PRO A 198 1.63 15.99 -10.51
CA PRO A 198 2.20 14.65 -10.39
C PRO A 198 1.15 13.61 -10.01
N LEU A 199 1.27 12.45 -10.63
CA LEU A 199 0.47 11.26 -10.38
C LEU A 199 1.41 10.09 -10.05
N GLY A 200 1.13 9.42 -8.94
CA GLY A 200 1.96 8.34 -8.43
C GLY A 200 1.55 6.97 -9.00
N VAL A 201 2.55 6.22 -9.47
CA VAL A 201 2.45 4.77 -9.64
C VAL A 201 2.97 4.13 -8.35
N GLN A 202 2.13 3.34 -7.70
CA GLN A 202 2.51 2.55 -6.55
C GLN A 202 3.11 1.23 -6.99
N LEU A 203 4.32 0.94 -6.52
CA LEU A 203 4.92 -0.38 -6.57
C LEU A 203 4.73 -1.07 -5.22
N ILE A 204 4.27 -2.31 -5.25
CA ILE A 204 4.08 -3.19 -4.10
C ILE A 204 5.02 -4.39 -4.25
N GLY A 205 5.77 -4.70 -3.19
CA GLY A 205 6.69 -5.84 -3.14
C GLY A 205 6.23 -6.92 -2.17
N ASP A 206 7.02 -7.99 -2.08
CA ASP A 206 6.81 -9.04 -1.09
C ASP A 206 7.24 -8.61 0.31
N ARG A 207 6.67 -9.22 1.34
CA ARG A 207 7.08 -8.95 2.72
C ARG A 207 8.54 -9.37 2.92
N TYR A 208 9.27 -8.51 3.62
CA TYR A 208 10.63 -8.79 4.08
C TYR A 208 11.64 -8.99 2.94
N ASP A 209 11.39 -8.35 1.80
CA ASP A 209 12.28 -8.36 0.64
C ASP A 209 12.59 -6.94 0.14
N ASP A 210 12.80 -6.03 1.10
CA ASP A 210 12.99 -4.60 0.86
C ASP A 210 14.24 -4.32 -0.02
N HIS A 211 15.26 -5.21 0.01
CA HIS A 211 16.45 -5.09 -0.86
C HIS A 211 16.08 -5.21 -2.34
N ARG A 212 15.43 -6.30 -2.72
CA ARG A 212 14.98 -6.50 -4.11
C ARG A 212 13.93 -5.45 -4.49
N PHE A 213 12.98 -5.20 -3.59
CA PHE A 213 11.91 -4.22 -3.80
C PHE A 213 12.43 -2.82 -4.15
N LEU A 214 13.39 -2.28 -3.39
CA LEU A 214 13.94 -0.95 -3.67
C LEU A 214 14.82 -0.94 -4.94
N GLY A 215 15.50 -2.05 -5.25
CA GLY A 215 16.20 -2.21 -6.54
C GLY A 215 15.24 -2.17 -7.73
N VAL A 216 14.10 -2.85 -7.64
CA VAL A 216 13.05 -2.82 -8.66
C VAL A 216 12.41 -1.44 -8.77
N ALA A 217 12.18 -0.74 -7.65
CA ALA A 217 11.68 0.64 -7.65
C ALA A 217 12.65 1.60 -8.36
N ASN A 218 13.96 1.49 -8.08
CA ASN A 218 14.99 2.30 -8.71
C ASN A 218 15.10 2.03 -10.22
N TRP A 219 14.94 0.77 -10.62
CA TRP A 219 14.88 0.40 -12.04
C TRP A 219 13.67 1.06 -12.72
N LEU A 220 12.48 0.92 -12.14
CA LEU A 220 11.25 1.46 -12.72
C LEU A 220 11.28 2.99 -12.85
N GLU A 221 11.83 3.68 -11.84
CA GLU A 221 12.03 5.13 -11.88
C GLU A 221 12.99 5.55 -13.02
N LYS A 222 14.08 4.81 -13.24
CA LYS A 222 15.04 5.10 -14.31
C LYS A 222 14.45 4.86 -15.70
N GLU A 223 13.73 3.76 -15.89
CA GLU A 223 13.10 3.46 -17.17
C GLU A 223 12.03 4.47 -17.60
N CYS A 224 11.38 5.14 -16.64
CA CYS A 224 10.40 6.19 -16.96
C CYS A 224 11.02 7.56 -17.22
N ASN A 225 12.25 7.79 -16.75
CA ASN A 225 12.96 9.06 -16.88
C ASN A 225 13.93 9.10 -18.09
N ASN A 226 14.13 7.96 -18.76
CA ASN A 226 14.94 7.82 -19.98
C ASN A 226 14.07 7.95 -21.24
#